data_AF-A0A9Q1G5G5-F1
#
_entry.id   AF-A0A9Q1G5G5-F1
#
_cell.length_a   1.000
_cell.length_b   1.000
_cell.length_c   1.000
_cell.angle_alpha   90.00
_cell.angle_beta   90.00
_cell.angle_gamma   90.00
#
_symmetry.space_group_name_H-M   'P 1'
#
loop_
_entity.id
_entity.type
_entity.pdbx_description
1 polymer ?
#
loop_
_entity_poly.entity_id
_entity_poly.type
_entity_poly.pdbx_seq_one_letter_code
_entity_poly.pdbx_strand_id
1 'polypeptide(L)' 'MVLHVALTVTSGLGSVLVAVIFAAFGILTVTILLVMEGLSAFLHALRLHWVEFQNKFYKGSGYKFTPLSFSNLMNK' A
#
# COMPACT_ATOMS: atom_id res chain seq x y z
N MET A 1 -18.65 -7.57 -16.62
CA MET A 1 -18.26 -8.74 -17.45
C MET A 1 -17.68 -9.91 -16.67
N VAL A 2 -17.01 -9.75 -15.52
CA VAL A 2 -16.47 -10.91 -14.74
C VAL A 2 -17.48 -11.51 -13.76
N LEU A 3 -18.28 -10.69 -13.08
CA LEU A 3 -19.26 -11.18 -12.09
C LEU A 3 -20.55 -11.74 -12.70
N HIS A 4 -20.82 -11.47 -13.99
CA HIS A 4 -22.06 -11.85 -14.65
C HIS A 4 -22.17 -13.37 -14.86
N VAL A 5 -21.06 -14.05 -15.14
CA VAL A 5 -20.98 -15.52 -15.27
C VAL A 5 -21.28 -16.22 -13.94
N ALA A 6 -20.88 -15.59 -12.83
CA ALA A 6 -21.06 -16.14 -11.51
C ALA A 6 -22.51 -15.95 -11.00
N LEU A 7 -23.18 -14.88 -11.43
CA LEU A 7 -24.55 -14.54 -11.00
C LEU A 7 -25.66 -15.30 -11.76
N THR A 8 -25.35 -15.88 -12.92
CA THR A 8 -26.32 -16.67 -13.72
C THR A 8 -26.55 -18.09 -13.20
N VAL A 9 -25.75 -18.56 -12.24
CA VAL A 9 -25.85 -19.93 -11.70
C VAL A 9 -26.76 -19.93 -10.47
N THR A 10 -28.04 -20.28 -10.69
CA THR A 10 -29.09 -20.38 -9.66
C THR A 10 -29.03 -21.72 -8.90
N SER A 11 -27.93 -21.96 -8.18
CA SER A 11 -27.81 -23.12 -7.28
C SER A 11 -27.00 -22.75 -6.04
N GLY A 12 -27.17 -23.49 -4.93
CA GLY A 12 -26.40 -23.28 -3.70
C GLY A 12 -24.87 -23.46 -3.87
N LEU A 13 -24.43 -24.11 -4.96
CA LEU A 13 -23.02 -24.20 -5.36
C LEU A 13 -22.53 -22.96 -6.12
N GLY A 14 -23.44 -22.20 -6.72
CA GLY A 14 -23.13 -20.94 -7.42
C GLY A 14 -22.59 -19.87 -6.47
N SER A 15 -23.10 -19.79 -5.24
CA SER A 15 -22.62 -18.82 -4.24
C SER A 15 -21.16 -19.04 -3.82
N VAL A 16 -20.74 -20.31 -3.69
CA VAL A 16 -19.36 -20.68 -3.38
C VAL A 16 -18.43 -20.31 -4.53
N LEU A 17 -18.85 -20.56 -5.77
CA LEU A 17 -18.08 -20.21 -6.96
C LEU A 17 -17.90 -18.69 -7.10
N VAL A 18 -18.96 -17.91 -6.84
CA VAL A 18 -18.91 -16.44 -6.81
C VAL A 18 -17.89 -15.96 -5.76
N ALA A 19 -17.93 -16.54 -4.55
CA ALA A 19 -17.03 -16.16 -3.46
C ALA A 19 -15.56 -16.38 -3.82
N VAL A 20 -15.22 -17.53 -4.43
CA VAL A 20 -13.83 -17.84 -4.84
C VAL A 20 -13.35 -16.92 -5.96
N ILE A 21 -14.17 -16.70 -6.99
CA ILE A 21 -13.80 -15.80 -8.10
C ILE A 21 -13.64 -14.36 -7.62
N PHE A 22 -14.50 -13.90 -6.72
CA PHE A 22 -14.39 -12.57 -6.14
C PHE A 22 -13.16 -12.43 -5.23
N ALA A 23 -12.84 -13.45 -4.43
CA ALA A 23 -11.63 -13.47 -3.62
C ALA A 23 -10.36 -13.42 -4.48
N ALA A 24 -10.30 -14.22 -5.55
CA ALA A 24 -9.18 -14.20 -6.50
C ALA A 24 -9.05 -12.82 -7.18
N PHE A 25 -10.16 -12.24 -7.63
CA PHE A 25 -10.18 -10.89 -8.22
C PHE A 25 -9.71 -9.82 -7.21
N GLY A 26 -10.16 -9.91 -5.95
CA GLY A 26 -9.75 -9.00 -4.88
C GLY A 26 -8.24 -9.04 -4.62
N ILE A 27 -7.67 -10.25 -4.50
CA ILE A 27 -6.22 -10.44 -4.28
C ILE A 27 -5.41 -9.84 -5.43
N LEU A 28 -5.84 -10.07 -6.67
CA LEU A 28 -5.16 -9.59 -7.87
C LEU A 28 -5.21 -8.05 -7.94
N THR A 29 -6.34 -7.45 -7.57
CA THR A 29 -6.53 -5.99 -7.50
C THR A 29 -5.63 -5.36 -6.43
N VAL A 30 -5.58 -5.94 -5.24
CA VAL A 30 -4.71 -5.45 -4.15
C VAL A 30 -3.24 -5.59 -4.53
N THR A 31 -2.84 -6.73 -5.08
CA THR A 31 -1.41 -6.99 -5.34
C THR A 31 -0.90 -6.15 -6.51
N ILE A 32 -1.64 -6.11 -7.63
CA ILE A 32 -1.13 -5.46 -8.84
C ILE A 32 -1.46 -3.96 -8.83
N LEU A 33 -2.74 -3.60 -8.65
CA LEU A 33 -3.15 -2.20 -8.80
C LEU A 33 -2.82 -1.37 -7.54
N LEU A 34 -2.97 -1.92 -6.34
CA LEU A 34 -2.68 -1.16 -5.13
C LEU A 34 -1.18 -1.13 -4.81
N VAL A 35 -0.52 -2.31 -4.78
CA VAL A 35 0.88 -2.38 -4.35
C VAL A 35 1.82 -1.96 -5.47
N MET A 36 1.80 -2.62 -6.64
CA MET A 36 2.80 -2.36 -7.68
C MET A 36 2.65 -0.98 -8.31
N GLU A 37 1.43 -0.62 -8.74
CA GLU A 37 1.17 0.69 -9.35
C GLU A 37 1.16 1.81 -8.29
N GLY A 38 0.58 1.57 -7.11
CA GLY A 38 0.54 2.57 -6.04
C GLY A 38 1.91 2.91 -5.47
N LEU A 39 2.82 1.94 -5.33
CA LEU A 39 4.19 2.19 -4.89
C LEU A 39 4.95 3.02 -5.92
N SER A 40 4.80 2.73 -7.22
CA SER A 40 5.40 3.53 -8.30
C SER A 40 4.97 5.00 -8.22
N ALA A 41 3.67 5.26 -8.08
CA ALA A 41 3.14 6.62 -7.92
C ALA A 41 3.64 7.30 -6.63
N PHE A 42 3.74 6.55 -5.52
CA PHE A 42 4.28 7.06 -4.26
C PHE A 42 5.74 7.49 -4.37
N LEU A 43 6.61 6.68 -4.98
CA LEU A 43 8.01 7.05 -5.20
C LEU A 43 8.16 8.26 -6.13
N HIS A 44 7.30 8.37 -7.14
CA HIS A 44 7.28 9.55 -7.99
C HIS A 44 6.93 10.81 -7.19
N ALA A 45 5.89 10.75 -6.35
CA ALA A 45 5.51 11.85 -5.46
C ALA A 45 6.65 12.21 -4.48
N LEU A 46 7.32 11.20 -3.92
CA LEU A 46 8.47 11.40 -3.02
C LEU A 46 9.66 12.06 -3.73
N ARG A 47 9.94 11.68 -4.98
CA ARG A 47 10.98 12.35 -5.79
C ARG A 47 10.67 13.83 -5.98
N LEU A 48 9.44 14.17 -6.35
CA LEU A 48 9.02 15.57 -6.50
C LEU A 48 9.18 16.31 -5.16
N HIS A 49 8.78 15.70 -4.04
CA HIS A 49 8.93 16.29 -2.71
C HIS A 49 10.39 16.53 -2.32
N TRP A 50 11.29 15.60 -2.66
CA TRP A 50 12.70 15.70 -2.33
C TRP A 50 13.44 16.66 -3.26
N VAL A 51 13.26 16.53 -4.58
CA VAL A 51 14.06 17.26 -5.58
C VAL A 51 13.49 18.63 -5.89
N GLU A 52 12.16 18.77 -5.92
CA GLU A 52 11.53 20.04 -6.30
C GLU A 52 11.11 20.87 -5.10
N PHE A 53 10.56 20.24 -4.05
CA PHE A 53 10.09 20.96 -2.86
C PHE A 53 11.19 21.24 -1.83
N GLN A 54 11.96 20.23 -1.39
CA GLN A 54 13.02 20.46 -0.39
C GLN A 54 14.18 21.31 -0.92
N ASN A 55 14.50 21.25 -2.22
CA ASN A 55 15.60 22.02 -2.80
C ASN A 55 15.38 23.55 -2.74
N LYS A 56 14.14 24.02 -2.52
CA LYS A 56 13.82 25.45 -2.36
C LYS A 56 13.97 25.98 -0.93
N PHE A 57 13.75 25.15 0.09
CA PHE A 57 13.60 25.62 1.48
C PHE A 57 14.50 24.89 2.49
N TYR A 58 14.93 23.65 2.19
CA TYR A 58 15.70 22.82 3.10
C TYR A 58 17.19 22.86 2.74
N LYS A 59 18.01 23.48 3.60
CA LYS A 59 19.46 23.63 3.38
C LYS A 59 20.29 22.40 3.77
N GLY A 60 19.66 21.34 4.29
CA GLY A 60 20.33 20.07 4.60
C GLY A 60 21.33 20.10 5.76
N SER A 61 21.47 21.22 6.47
CA SER A 61 22.38 21.35 7.61
C SER A 61 21.67 21.10 8.94
N GLY A 62 22.32 20.36 9.83
CA GLY A 62 21.83 20.08 11.17
C GLY A 62 22.50 18.87 11.81
N TYR A 63 22.41 18.76 13.13
CA TYR A 63 22.74 17.53 13.84
C TYR A 63 21.45 16.83 14.25
N LYS A 64 21.36 15.51 14.08
CA LYS A 64 20.21 14.76 14.59
C LYS A 64 20.28 14.77 16.10
N PHE A 65 19.33 15.44 16.75
CA PHE A 65 19.25 15.44 18.20
C PHE A 65 18.91 14.04 18.72
N THR A 66 19.84 13.44 19.43
CA THR A 66 19.63 12.18 20.16
C THR A 66 19.58 12.49 21.65
N PRO A 67 18.38 12.61 22.25
CA PRO A 67 18.29 12.82 23.69
C PRO A 67 18.83 11.60 24.43
N LEU A 68 19.42 11.82 25.61
CA LEU A 68 19.74 10.75 26.53
C LEU A 68 18.43 10.15 27.05
N SER A 69 18.13 8.92 26.63
CA SER A 69 16.93 8.18 27.04
C SER A 69 17.31 6.95 27.86
N PHE A 70 16.70 6.82 29.03
CA PHE A 70 16.87 5.68 29.93
C PHE A 70 15.96 4.49 29.58
N SER A 71 15.18 4.56 28.49
CA SER A 71 14.30 3.45 28.07
C SER A 71 15.04 2.14 27.81
N ASN A 72 16.31 2.21 27.37
CA ASN A 72 17.15 1.02 27.16
C ASN A 72 17.72 0.43 28.47
N LEU A 73 17.65 1.14 29.60
CA LEU A 73 18.15 0.70 30.90
C LEU A 73 17.06 0.07 31.79
N MET A 74 15.77 0.31 31.48
CA MET A 74 14.64 -0.17 32.29
C MET A 74 14.16 -1.59 31.91
N ASN A 75 14.69 -2.18 30.84
CA ASN A 75 14.39 -3.55 30.42
C ASN A 75 15.57 -4.50 30.73
N LYS A 76 16.02 -4.51 31.99
CA LYS A 76 16.97 -5.49 32.50
C LYS A 76 16.54 -5.97 33.89
#